data_AF-A0A0I9N5Z8-F1
#
_entry.id   AF-A0A0I9N5Z8-F1
#
_cell.length_a   1.000
_cell.length_b   1.000
_cell.length_c   1.000
_cell.angle_alpha   90.00
_cell.angle_beta   90.00
_cell.angle_gamma   90.00
#
_symmetry.space_group_name_H-M   'P 1'
#
loop_
_entity.id
_entity.type
_entity.pdbx_description
1 polymer ?
#
loop_
_entity_poly.entity_id
_entity_poly.type
_entity_poly.pdbx_seq_one_letter_code
_entity_poly.pdbx_strand_id
1 'polypeptide(L)'
;MISLKKFLWRQKRIGTFLALIIAFAISFFTFIGSVHISFYYLKFRFNWDAGLYGFLKGPTQGLAMLNVLFVYPLLRTHNFTDRTLSLIGVISRALGRLWLGITWSTPSTFLLILFDSFTRFAASGMRAMSANIVPVNNHGSMFTLFAVTEAFSNLMAAIVFHTLFPLSLDFLPQLSFYILAVIMLIPTTILYLLPEQLANITE
;
A
#
# COMPACT_ATOMS: atom_id res chain seq x y z
N MET A 1 15.83 37.40 8.29
CA MET A 1 14.84 36.49 8.92
C MET A 1 13.92 35.76 7.92
N ILE A 2 13.46 36.41 6.85
CA ILE A 2 12.57 35.81 5.83
C ILE A 2 13.23 34.66 5.03
N SER A 3 14.54 34.75 4.73
CA SER A 3 15.30 33.69 4.03
C SER A 3 15.37 32.38 4.83
N LEU A 4 15.57 32.46 6.15
CA LEU A 4 15.68 31.29 7.02
C LEU A 4 14.35 30.53 7.15
N LYS A 5 13.22 31.24 7.29
CA LYS A 5 11.88 30.64 7.30
C LYS A 5 11.57 29.93 5.98
N LYS A 6 11.90 30.54 4.84
CA LYS A 6 11.69 29.94 3.50
C LYS A 6 12.55 28.69 3.29
N PHE A 7 13.79 28.71 3.80
CA PHE A 7 14.69 27.56 3.77
C PHE A 7 14.19 26.39 4.63
N LEU A 8 13.82 26.67 5.89
CA LEU A 8 13.28 25.65 6.81
C LEU A 8 11.95 25.06 6.29
N TRP A 9 11.10 25.90 5.69
CA TRP A 9 9.84 25.45 5.08
C TRP A 9 10.08 24.54 3.87
N ARG A 10 11.04 24.89 3.01
CA ARG A 10 11.45 24.06 1.87
C ARG A 10 12.05 22.73 2.33
N GLN A 11 12.90 22.73 3.36
CA GLN A 11 13.48 21.51 3.93
C GLN A 11 12.40 20.58 4.51
N LYS A 12 11.39 21.13 5.20
CA LYS A 12 10.25 20.37 5.74
C LYS A 12 9.40 19.73 4.62
N ARG A 13 9.17 20.41 3.50
CA ARG A 13 8.44 19.86 2.34
C ARG A 13 9.19 18.69 1.67
N ILE A 14 10.51 18.83 1.50
CA ILE A 14 11.34 17.75 0.94
C ILE A 14 11.37 16.53 1.86
N GLY A 15 11.52 16.72 3.18
CA GLY A 15 11.47 15.61 4.13
C GLY A 15 10.12 14.89 4.12
N THR A 16 9.01 15.64 4.02
CA THR A 16 7.65 15.10 3.90
C THR A 16 7.49 14.27 2.62
N PHE A 17 7.95 14.78 1.49
CA PHE A 17 7.88 14.08 0.20
C PHE A 17 8.71 12.78 0.20
N LEU A 18 9.93 12.82 0.74
CA LEU A 18 10.78 11.63 0.87
C LEU A 18 10.14 10.58 1.78
N ALA A 19 9.54 10.99 2.91
CA ALA A 19 8.82 10.10 3.81
C ALA A 19 7.64 9.42 3.10
N LEU A 20 6.88 10.15 2.27
CA LEU A 20 5.80 9.58 1.46
C LEU A 20 6.30 8.56 0.43
N ILE A 21 7.42 8.82 -0.24
CA ILE A 21 8.03 7.85 -1.17
C ILE A 21 8.47 6.59 -0.42
N ILE A 22 9.07 6.72 0.76
CA ILE A 22 9.50 5.57 1.57
C ILE A 22 8.28 4.77 2.05
N ALA A 23 7.25 5.45 2.57
CA ALA A 23 6.01 4.79 2.98
C ALA A 23 5.35 4.05 1.80
N PHE A 24 5.35 4.69 0.62
CA PHE A 24 4.85 4.07 -0.60
C PHE A 24 5.69 2.86 -1.01
N ALA A 25 7.02 2.95 -0.98
CA ALA A 25 7.94 1.85 -1.31
C ALA A 25 7.69 0.63 -0.41
N ILE A 26 7.66 0.83 0.90
CA ILE A 26 7.45 -0.24 1.89
C ILE A 26 6.06 -0.87 1.72
N SER A 27 5.04 -0.02 1.52
CA SER A 27 3.69 -0.48 1.24
C SER A 27 3.68 -1.31 -0.05
N PHE A 28 4.24 -0.82 -1.15
CA PHE A 28 4.23 -1.52 -2.44
C PHE A 28 5.04 -2.83 -2.42
N PHE A 29 6.21 -2.84 -1.79
CA PHE A 29 7.01 -4.04 -1.53
C PHE A 29 6.18 -5.11 -0.81
N THR A 30 5.49 -4.73 0.26
CA THR A 30 4.61 -5.64 1.01
C THR A 30 3.42 -6.12 0.18
N PHE A 31 2.93 -5.30 -0.74
CA PHE A 31 1.82 -5.66 -1.64
C PHE A 31 2.22 -6.85 -2.50
N ILE A 32 3.30 -6.64 -3.24
CA ILE A 32 3.80 -7.55 -4.25
C ILE A 32 4.33 -8.81 -3.60
N GLY A 33 5.02 -8.67 -2.48
CA GLY A 33 5.48 -9.80 -1.70
C GLY A 33 4.37 -10.73 -1.28
N SER A 34 3.28 -10.16 -0.75
CA SER A 34 2.08 -10.94 -0.46
C SER A 34 1.54 -11.61 -1.72
N VAL A 35 1.46 -10.92 -2.86
CA VAL A 35 0.92 -11.50 -4.10
C VAL A 35 1.76 -12.67 -4.62
N HIS A 36 3.09 -12.60 -4.53
CA HIS A 36 3.98 -13.70 -4.94
C HIS A 36 3.81 -14.93 -4.03
N ILE A 37 3.70 -14.73 -2.73
CA ILE A 37 3.57 -15.82 -1.76
C ILE A 37 2.16 -16.42 -1.74
N SER A 38 1.12 -15.59 -1.88
CA SER A 38 -0.27 -15.99 -1.65
C SER A 38 -0.69 -17.20 -2.48
N PHE A 39 -0.23 -17.31 -3.73
CA PHE A 39 -0.54 -18.48 -4.55
C PHE A 39 0.03 -19.77 -3.95
N TYR A 40 1.33 -19.78 -3.65
CA TYR A 40 1.99 -20.96 -3.11
C TYR A 40 1.47 -21.33 -1.71
N TYR A 41 1.17 -20.34 -0.88
CA TYR A 41 0.58 -20.55 0.44
C TYR A 41 -0.81 -21.20 0.37
N LEU A 42 -1.71 -20.67 -0.48
CA LEU A 42 -3.05 -21.22 -0.66
C LEU A 42 -3.02 -22.61 -1.30
N LYS A 43 -2.06 -22.84 -2.22
CA LYS A 43 -1.80 -24.16 -2.78
C LYS A 43 -1.33 -25.15 -1.72
N PHE A 44 -0.38 -24.77 -0.87
CA PHE A 44 0.13 -25.64 0.20
C PHE A 44 -0.92 -25.95 1.27
N ARG A 45 -1.71 -24.95 1.68
CA ARG A 45 -2.68 -25.11 2.79
C ARG A 45 -4.00 -25.77 2.38
N PHE A 46 -4.55 -25.38 1.24
CA PHE A 46 -5.91 -25.78 0.84
C PHE A 46 -5.94 -26.59 -0.47
N ASN A 47 -4.77 -26.92 -1.02
CA ASN A 47 -4.62 -27.60 -2.31
C ASN A 47 -5.37 -26.91 -3.45
N TRP A 48 -5.42 -25.57 -3.41
CA TRP A 48 -6.13 -24.77 -4.40
C TRP A 48 -5.51 -24.91 -5.79
N ASP A 49 -6.37 -25.06 -6.79
CA ASP A 49 -6.00 -24.97 -8.19
C ASP A 49 -5.84 -23.52 -8.65
N ALA A 50 -5.10 -23.32 -9.74
CA ALA A 50 -4.90 -22.01 -10.37
C ALA A 50 -6.23 -21.33 -10.73
N GLY A 51 -7.26 -22.10 -11.09
CA GLY A 51 -8.60 -21.57 -11.37
C GLY A 51 -9.25 -20.88 -10.18
N LEU A 52 -9.23 -21.51 -9.00
CA LEU A 52 -9.82 -20.95 -7.77
C LEU A 52 -9.08 -19.70 -7.29
N TYR A 53 -7.75 -19.71 -7.37
CA TYR A 53 -6.95 -18.54 -7.04
C TYR A 53 -7.24 -17.37 -7.99
N GLY A 54 -7.39 -17.63 -9.29
CA GLY A 54 -7.81 -16.64 -10.28
C GLY A 54 -9.19 -16.07 -9.96
N PHE A 55 -10.13 -16.94 -9.57
CA PHE A 55 -11.49 -16.54 -9.19
C PHE A 55 -11.56 -15.73 -7.89
N LEU A 56 -10.60 -15.87 -6.98
CA LEU A 56 -10.46 -14.97 -5.83
C LEU A 56 -9.81 -13.64 -6.25
N LYS A 57 -8.66 -13.70 -6.93
CA LYS A 57 -7.82 -12.53 -7.21
C LYS A 57 -8.45 -11.57 -8.21
N GLY A 58 -9.12 -12.09 -9.25
CA GLY A 58 -9.76 -11.29 -10.29
C GLY A 58 -10.81 -10.33 -9.72
N PRO A 59 -11.87 -10.83 -9.06
CA PRO A 59 -12.90 -9.99 -8.43
C PRO A 59 -12.33 -9.05 -7.38
N THR A 60 -11.37 -9.51 -6.56
CA THR A 60 -10.70 -8.65 -5.57
C THR A 60 -10.05 -7.43 -6.22
N GLN A 61 -9.27 -7.65 -7.28
CA GLN A 61 -8.57 -6.57 -8.00
C GLN A 61 -9.55 -5.67 -8.76
N GLY A 62 -10.61 -6.25 -9.34
CA GLY A 62 -11.67 -5.53 -10.04
C GLY A 62 -12.44 -4.61 -9.10
N LEU A 63 -12.90 -5.12 -7.95
CA LEU A 63 -13.57 -4.34 -6.92
C LEU A 63 -12.67 -3.24 -6.37
N ALA A 64 -11.39 -3.54 -6.11
CA ALA A 64 -10.45 -2.51 -5.68
C ALA A 64 -10.28 -1.39 -6.72
N MET A 65 -10.30 -1.71 -8.02
CA MET A 65 -10.28 -0.72 -9.09
C MET A 65 -11.56 0.12 -9.14
N LEU A 66 -12.73 -0.53 -9.05
CA LEU A 66 -14.02 0.16 -9.03
C LEU A 66 -14.13 1.10 -7.83
N ASN A 67 -13.70 0.66 -6.65
CA ASN A 67 -13.69 1.51 -5.47
C ASN A 67 -12.78 2.73 -5.65
N VAL A 68 -11.59 2.57 -6.26
CA VAL A 68 -10.74 3.74 -6.53
C VAL A 68 -11.31 4.65 -7.62
N LEU A 69 -12.05 4.12 -8.59
CA LEU A 69 -12.61 4.93 -9.66
C LEU A 69 -13.83 5.73 -9.19
N PHE A 70 -14.71 5.13 -8.39
CA PHE A 70 -15.99 5.72 -7.99
C PHE A 70 -15.99 6.23 -6.54
N VAL A 71 -15.53 5.41 -5.60
CA VAL A 71 -15.61 5.71 -4.16
C VAL A 71 -14.54 6.73 -3.77
N TYR A 72 -13.32 6.63 -4.31
CA TYR A 72 -12.25 7.59 -3.98
C TYR A 72 -12.59 9.04 -4.38
N PRO A 73 -13.05 9.36 -5.61
CA PRO A 73 -13.47 10.73 -5.94
C PRO A 73 -14.70 11.16 -5.16
N LEU A 74 -15.66 10.26 -4.91
CA LEU A 74 -16.86 10.58 -4.14
C LEU A 74 -16.55 11.00 -2.70
N LEU A 75 -15.67 10.26 -2.01
CA LEU A 75 -15.23 10.63 -0.66
C LEU A 75 -14.41 11.92 -0.68
N ARG A 76 -13.61 12.16 -1.73
CA ARG A 76 -12.88 13.42 -1.86
C ARG A 76 -13.83 14.63 -1.96
N THR A 77 -14.97 14.49 -2.65
CA THR A 77 -16.02 15.52 -2.73
C THR A 77 -16.71 15.75 -1.37
N HIS A 78 -16.69 14.76 -0.47
CA HIS A 78 -17.28 14.86 0.87
C HIS A 78 -16.27 15.36 1.94
N ASN A 79 -15.27 16.16 1.55
CA ASN A 79 -14.25 16.75 2.44
C ASN A 79 -13.34 15.76 3.19
N PHE A 80 -13.20 14.51 2.73
CA PHE A 80 -12.19 13.62 3.31
C PHE A 80 -10.78 14.02 2.84
N THR A 81 -9.89 14.30 3.79
CA THR A 81 -8.47 14.59 3.52
C THR A 81 -7.80 13.40 2.82
N ASP A 82 -6.94 13.67 1.82
CA ASP A 82 -6.17 12.63 1.08
C ASP A 82 -5.39 11.69 2.03
N ARG A 83 -5.00 12.19 3.21
CA ARG A 83 -4.36 11.44 4.30
C ARG A 83 -5.27 10.36 4.88
N THR A 84 -6.52 10.69 5.20
CA THR A 84 -7.50 9.75 5.79
C THR A 84 -7.80 8.63 4.80
N LEU A 85 -7.99 8.98 3.53
CA LEU A 85 -8.18 8.00 2.44
C LEU A 85 -6.98 7.06 2.31
N SER A 86 -5.76 7.60 2.38
CA SER A 86 -4.56 6.79 2.30
C SER A 86 -4.39 5.88 3.52
N LEU A 87 -4.69 6.37 4.73
CA LEU A 87 -4.68 5.58 5.97
C LEU A 87 -5.68 4.42 5.91
N ILE A 88 -6.92 4.67 5.48
CA ILE A 88 -7.93 3.63 5.28
C ILE A 88 -7.39 2.53 4.35
N GLY A 89 -6.76 2.92 3.25
CA GLY A 89 -6.15 1.97 2.33
C GLY A 89 -5.02 1.14 2.95
N VAL A 90 -4.13 1.75 3.73
CA VAL A 90 -3.03 1.03 4.39
C VAL A 90 -3.56 0.09 5.47
N ILE A 91 -4.56 0.50 6.24
CA ILE A 91 -5.20 -0.34 7.27
C ILE A 91 -5.93 -1.53 6.63
N SER A 92 -6.72 -1.28 5.58
CA SER A 92 -7.37 -2.32 4.79
C SER A 92 -6.37 -3.36 4.29
N ARG A 93 -5.20 -2.89 3.81
CA ARG A 93 -4.12 -3.78 3.40
C ARG A 93 -3.55 -4.60 4.55
N ALA A 94 -3.30 -3.99 5.71
CA ALA A 94 -2.78 -4.70 6.87
C ALA A 94 -3.78 -5.78 7.35
N LEU A 95 -5.06 -5.43 7.43
CA LEU A 95 -6.14 -6.36 7.78
C LEU A 95 -6.25 -7.52 6.78
N GLY A 96 -6.13 -7.26 5.47
CA GLY A 96 -6.13 -8.33 4.47
C GLY A 96 -4.99 -9.32 4.64
N ARG A 97 -3.81 -8.88 5.12
CA ARG A 97 -2.63 -9.73 5.34
C ARG A 97 -2.76 -10.53 6.63
N LEU A 98 -3.27 -9.91 7.69
CA LEU A 98 -3.62 -10.61 8.92
C LEU A 98 -4.70 -11.66 8.66
N TRP A 99 -5.73 -11.32 7.88
CA TRP A 99 -6.78 -12.26 7.50
C TRP A 99 -6.22 -13.47 6.77
N LEU A 100 -5.32 -13.28 5.80
CA LEU A 100 -4.64 -14.38 5.10
C LEU A 100 -3.83 -15.32 6.02
N GLY A 101 -3.22 -14.78 7.08
CA GLY A 101 -2.54 -15.61 8.09
C GLY A 101 -3.48 -16.45 8.95
N ILE A 102 -4.70 -15.94 9.13
CA ILE A 102 -5.73 -16.46 10.03
C ILE A 102 -6.74 -17.37 9.30
N THR A 103 -6.80 -17.37 7.96
CA THR A 103 -7.81 -18.15 7.23
C THR A 103 -7.76 -19.65 7.58
N TRP A 104 -8.90 -20.14 8.09
CA TRP A 104 -9.10 -21.55 8.47
C TRP A 104 -9.83 -22.37 7.42
N SER A 105 -10.52 -21.74 6.46
CA SER A 105 -11.33 -22.43 5.45
C SER A 105 -11.31 -21.71 4.09
N THR A 106 -11.55 -22.47 3.02
CA THR A 106 -11.71 -21.94 1.65
C THR A 106 -12.78 -20.83 1.55
N PRO A 107 -13.99 -20.98 2.13
CA PRO A 107 -14.98 -19.89 2.20
C PRO A 107 -14.48 -18.65 2.95
N SER A 108 -13.75 -18.83 4.07
CA SER A 108 -13.20 -17.71 4.84
C SER A 108 -12.20 -16.89 4.03
N THR A 109 -11.51 -17.50 3.06
CA THR A 109 -10.59 -16.78 2.17
C THR A 109 -11.31 -15.81 1.24
N PHE A 110 -12.59 -16.03 0.88
CA PHE A 110 -13.35 -15.08 0.06
C PHE A 110 -13.69 -13.77 0.78
N LEU A 111 -13.73 -13.77 2.13
CA LEU A 111 -13.85 -12.53 2.91
C LEU A 111 -12.65 -11.58 2.70
N LEU A 112 -11.53 -12.10 2.20
CA LEU A 112 -10.41 -11.26 1.76
C LEU A 112 -10.84 -10.22 0.72
N ILE A 113 -11.82 -10.53 -0.14
CA ILE A 113 -12.33 -9.59 -1.15
C ILE A 113 -12.78 -8.29 -0.48
N LEU A 114 -13.50 -8.37 0.65
CA LEU A 114 -14.00 -7.21 1.38
C LEU A 114 -12.86 -6.43 2.04
N PHE A 115 -11.92 -7.12 2.68
CA PHE A 115 -10.79 -6.45 3.31
C PHE A 115 -9.84 -5.82 2.31
N ASP A 116 -9.66 -6.44 1.14
CA ASP A 116 -8.71 -6.00 0.12
C ASP A 116 -9.35 -5.00 -0.89
N SER A 117 -10.65 -4.76 -0.77
CA SER A 117 -11.42 -3.85 -1.63
C SER A 117 -10.95 -2.38 -1.55
N PHE A 118 -10.33 -1.96 -0.45
CA PHE A 118 -9.86 -0.57 -0.26
C PHE A 118 -8.35 -0.42 -0.43
N THR A 119 -7.63 -1.48 -0.80
CA THR A 119 -6.16 -1.46 -0.82
C THR A 119 -5.56 -0.44 -1.76
N ARG A 120 -6.20 -0.19 -2.90
CA ARG A 120 -5.72 0.76 -3.89
C ARG A 120 -5.85 2.22 -3.43
N PHE A 121 -6.60 2.50 -2.36
CA PHE A 121 -6.74 3.84 -1.79
C PHE A 121 -5.41 4.34 -1.23
N ALA A 122 -4.59 3.44 -0.68
CA ALA A 122 -3.26 3.79 -0.17
C ALA A 122 -2.40 4.43 -1.27
N ALA A 123 -2.33 3.75 -2.42
CA ALA A 123 -1.49 4.16 -3.55
C ALA A 123 -2.01 5.44 -4.23
N SER A 124 -3.33 5.58 -4.38
CA SER A 124 -3.93 6.81 -4.92
C SER A 124 -3.79 7.99 -3.96
N GLY A 125 -4.02 7.78 -2.67
CA GLY A 125 -3.90 8.80 -1.63
C GLY A 125 -2.48 9.34 -1.48
N MET A 126 -1.46 8.47 -1.43
CA MET A 126 -0.06 8.92 -1.35
C MET A 126 0.37 9.73 -2.57
N ARG A 127 -0.10 9.35 -3.77
CA ARG A 127 0.17 10.12 -5.00
C ARG A 127 -0.52 11.48 -5.00
N ALA A 128 -1.77 11.55 -4.55
CA ALA A 128 -2.50 12.82 -4.40
C ALA A 128 -1.81 13.76 -3.39
N MET A 129 -1.41 13.22 -2.23
CA MET A 129 -0.65 13.97 -1.22
C MET A 129 0.68 14.49 -1.80
N SER A 130 1.41 13.66 -2.53
CA SER A 130 2.65 14.07 -3.19
C SER A 130 2.43 15.14 -4.26
N ALA A 131 1.35 15.05 -5.03
CA ALA A 131 1.01 16.03 -6.06
C ALA A 131 0.67 17.41 -5.46
N ASN A 132 0.11 17.45 -4.25
CA ASN A 132 -0.14 18.70 -3.51
C ASN A 132 1.16 19.33 -2.97
N ILE A 133 2.20 18.53 -2.69
CA ILE A 133 3.50 19.01 -2.19
C ILE A 133 4.40 19.52 -3.32
N VAL A 134 4.34 18.86 -4.48
CA VAL A 134 5.22 19.14 -5.62
C VAL A 134 4.57 20.19 -6.54
N PRO A 135 5.29 21.24 -6.98
CA PRO A 135 4.77 22.20 -7.96
C PRO A 135 4.41 21.51 -9.29
N VAL A 136 3.38 22.02 -9.96
CA VAL A 136 2.79 21.41 -11.18
C VAL A 136 3.82 21.10 -12.27
N ASN A 137 4.81 21.98 -12.45
CA ASN A 137 5.89 21.81 -13.41
C ASN A 137 6.73 20.54 -13.18
N ASN A 138 6.75 20.02 -11.95
CA ASN A 138 7.55 18.87 -11.55
C ASN A 138 6.69 17.61 -11.32
N HIS A 139 5.40 17.63 -11.66
CA HIS A 139 4.51 16.46 -11.50
C HIS A 139 5.00 15.26 -12.32
N GLY A 140 5.55 15.49 -13.51
CA GLY A 140 6.14 14.42 -14.33
C GLY A 140 7.25 13.68 -13.59
N SER A 141 8.25 14.40 -13.07
CA SER A 141 9.35 13.81 -12.31
C SER A 141 8.89 13.10 -11.04
N MET A 142 7.85 13.62 -10.37
CA MET A 142 7.23 12.98 -9.22
C MET A 142 6.66 11.61 -9.58
N PHE A 143 5.87 11.53 -10.65
CA PHE A 143 5.29 10.25 -11.11
C PHE A 143 6.37 9.27 -11.58
N THR A 144 7.45 9.75 -12.20
CA THR A 144 8.60 8.91 -12.54
C THR A 144 9.24 8.29 -11.29
N LEU A 145 9.41 9.05 -10.20
CA LEU A 145 9.95 8.51 -8.94
C LEU A 145 9.04 7.42 -8.35
N PHE A 146 7.72 7.61 -8.40
CA PHE A 146 6.77 6.56 -7.98
C PHE A 146 6.93 5.30 -8.84
N ALA A 147 6.98 5.44 -10.18
CA ALA A 147 7.12 4.30 -11.08
C ALA A 147 8.45 3.54 -10.88
N VAL A 148 9.56 4.26 -10.70
CA VAL A 148 10.87 3.66 -10.40
C VAL A 148 10.82 2.93 -9.05
N THR A 149 10.18 3.53 -8.05
CA THR A 149 10.00 2.91 -6.73
C THR A 149 9.15 1.65 -6.81
N GLU A 150 8.09 1.65 -7.63
CA GLU A 150 7.26 0.47 -7.90
C GLU A 150 8.08 -0.65 -8.54
N ALA A 151 8.82 -0.34 -9.60
CA ALA A 151 9.66 -1.31 -10.30
C ALA A 151 10.75 -1.89 -9.39
N PHE A 152 11.43 -1.04 -8.62
CA PHE A 152 12.44 -1.46 -7.66
C PHE A 152 11.87 -2.36 -6.56
N SER A 153 10.73 -1.96 -5.99
CA SER A 153 10.05 -2.74 -4.95
C SER A 153 9.57 -4.10 -5.48
N ASN A 154 9.13 -4.16 -6.74
CA ASN A 154 8.74 -5.41 -7.40
C ASN A 154 9.91 -6.36 -7.56
N LEU A 155 11.05 -5.86 -8.03
CA LEU A 155 12.27 -6.65 -8.19
C LEU A 155 12.79 -7.16 -6.83
N MET A 156 12.87 -6.28 -5.83
CA MET A 156 13.28 -6.64 -4.48
C MET A 156 12.32 -7.66 -3.85
N ALA A 157 11.01 -7.47 -4.01
CA ALA A 157 10.01 -8.41 -3.49
C ALA A 157 10.17 -9.79 -4.15
N ALA A 158 10.33 -9.86 -5.47
CA ALA A 158 10.56 -11.13 -6.15
C ALA A 158 11.77 -11.87 -5.54
N ILE A 159 12.93 -11.21 -5.41
CA ILE A 159 14.15 -11.83 -4.86
C ILE A 159 13.96 -12.29 -3.41
N VAL A 160 13.45 -11.41 -2.55
CA VAL A 160 13.27 -11.70 -1.13
C VAL A 160 12.25 -12.82 -0.94
N PHE A 161 11.12 -12.79 -1.64
CA PHE A 161 10.06 -13.78 -1.39
C PHE A 161 10.30 -15.10 -2.11
N HIS A 162 11.05 -15.13 -3.22
CA HIS A 162 11.51 -16.40 -3.80
C HIS A 162 12.50 -17.14 -2.90
N THR A 163 13.28 -16.43 -2.07
CA THR A 163 14.24 -17.04 -1.13
C THR A 163 13.60 -17.31 0.24
N LEU A 164 12.80 -16.37 0.75
CA LEU A 164 12.14 -16.46 2.04
C LEU A 164 11.04 -17.52 2.06
N PHE A 165 10.27 -17.67 0.97
CA PHE A 165 9.13 -18.59 0.93
C PHE A 165 9.51 -20.07 1.15
N PRO A 166 10.47 -20.67 0.43
CA PRO A 166 10.86 -22.06 0.68
C PRO A 166 11.40 -22.26 2.10
N LEU A 167 12.13 -21.29 2.63
CA LEU A 167 12.69 -21.35 3.98
C LEU A 167 11.62 -21.20 5.07
N SER A 168 10.52 -20.51 4.77
CA SER A 168 9.38 -20.32 5.69
C SER A 168 8.43 -21.52 5.72
N LEU A 169 8.47 -22.39 4.71
CA LEU A 169 7.62 -23.59 4.63
C LEU A 169 7.96 -24.61 5.73
N ASP A 170 9.24 -24.73 6.08
CA ASP A 170 9.71 -25.74 7.04
C ASP A 170 9.34 -25.42 8.49
N PHE A 171 9.15 -24.14 8.83
CA PHE A 171 8.81 -23.70 10.18
C PHE A 171 7.32 -23.38 10.34
N LEU A 172 6.83 -22.36 9.65
CA LEU A 172 5.48 -21.81 9.79
C LEU A 172 5.11 -21.04 8.51
N PRO A 173 4.31 -21.62 7.61
CA PRO A 173 3.92 -20.97 6.34
C PRO A 173 3.20 -19.61 6.51
N GLN A 174 2.64 -19.35 7.70
CA GLN A 174 1.95 -18.10 8.04
C GLN A 174 2.90 -16.98 8.46
N LEU A 175 4.14 -17.29 8.83
CA LEU A 175 5.08 -16.36 9.45
C LEU A 175 5.40 -15.18 8.51
N SER A 176 5.50 -15.46 7.20
CA SER A 176 5.68 -14.45 6.16
C SER A 176 4.56 -13.40 6.15
N PHE A 177 3.30 -13.80 6.39
CA PHE A 177 2.18 -12.86 6.44
C PHE A 177 2.18 -12.01 7.71
N TYR A 178 2.61 -12.57 8.85
CA TYR A 178 2.78 -11.80 10.08
C TYR A 178 3.91 -10.77 9.96
N ILE A 179 5.05 -11.15 9.38
CA ILE A 179 6.15 -10.20 9.10
C ILE A 179 5.65 -9.07 8.20
N LEU A 180 4.92 -9.40 7.12
CA LEU A 180 4.36 -8.39 6.22
C LEU A 180 3.36 -7.46 6.92
N ALA A 181 2.53 -7.99 7.83
CA ALA A 181 1.61 -7.17 8.61
C ALA A 181 2.34 -6.21 9.56
N VAL A 182 3.43 -6.65 10.19
CA VAL A 182 4.28 -5.80 11.05
C VAL A 182 4.98 -4.72 10.23
N ILE A 183 5.52 -5.07 9.06
CA ILE A 183 6.15 -4.10 8.14
C ILE A 183 5.14 -3.03 7.70
N MET A 184 3.85 -3.36 7.57
CA MET A 184 2.79 -2.40 7.27
C MET A 184 2.49 -1.39 8.37
N LEU A 185 2.95 -1.61 9.60
CA LEU A 185 2.86 -0.58 10.64
C LEU A 185 3.76 0.62 10.32
N ILE A 186 4.87 0.43 9.61
CA ILE A 186 5.80 1.51 9.22
C ILE A 186 5.14 2.56 8.32
N PRO A 187 4.52 2.23 7.16
CA PRO A 187 3.82 3.23 6.36
C PRO A 187 2.63 3.84 7.11
N THR A 188 1.97 3.08 8.00
CA THR A 188 0.87 3.58 8.82
C THR A 188 1.35 4.67 9.77
N THR A 189 2.45 4.44 10.50
CA THR A 189 3.02 5.43 11.43
C THR A 189 3.55 6.66 10.69
N ILE A 190 4.18 6.49 9.52
CA ILE A 190 4.63 7.62 8.70
C ILE A 190 3.44 8.50 8.27
N LEU A 191 2.37 7.90 7.75
CA LEU A 191 1.15 8.64 7.38
C LEU A 191 0.46 9.28 8.59
N TYR A 192 0.52 8.64 9.75
CA TYR A 192 -0.02 9.19 10.98
C TYR A 192 0.85 10.32 11.57
N LEU A 193 2.16 10.31 11.36
CA LEU A 193 3.05 11.37 11.87
C LEU A 193 3.13 12.58 10.93
N LEU A 194 2.70 12.43 9.67
CA LEU A 194 2.67 13.51 8.69
C LEU A 194 1.69 14.61 9.13
N PRO A 195 2.17 15.83 9.45
CA PRO A 195 1.30 16.92 9.86
C PRO A 195 0.45 17.40 8.69
N GLU A 196 -0.84 17.63 8.95
CA GLU A 196 -1.86 18.10 7.99
C GLU A 196 -1.54 19.47 7.35
N GLN A 197 -0.53 20.16 7.89
CA GLN A 197 -0.17 21.56 7.66
C GLN A 197 0.40 21.92 6.26
N LEU A 198 0.37 21.03 5.27
CA LEU A 198 0.79 21.37 3.90
C LEU A 198 -0.39 21.61 2.95
N ALA A 199 -1.63 21.34 3.38
CA ALA A 199 -2.84 21.58 2.58
C ALA A 199 -3.40 23.02 2.72
N ASN A 200 -3.18 23.70 3.84
CA ASN A 200 -3.80 25.00 4.14
C ASN A 200 -2.91 26.23 3.88
N ILE A 201 -1.95 26.18 2.95
CA ILE A 201 -1.06 27.34 2.63
C ILE A 201 -1.26 27.81 1.18
N THR A 202 -2.40 27.50 0.57
CA THR A 202 -2.79 28.03 -0.74
C THR A 202 -4.04 28.90 -0.70
N GLU A 203 -4.43 29.37 0.50
CA GLU A 203 -5.35 30.50 0.68
C GLU A 203 -4.61 31.68 1.31
#